data_AF-A0ABD3WT38-F1
#
_entry.id   AF-A0ABD3WT38-F1
#
_cell.length_a   1.000
_cell.length_b   1.000
_cell.length_c   1.000
_cell.angle_alpha   90.00
_cell.angle_beta   90.00
_cell.angle_gamma   90.00
#
_symmetry.space_group_name_H-M   'P 1'
#
loop_
_entity.id
_entity.type
_entity.pdbx_description
1 polymer ?
#
loop_
_entity_poly.entity_id
_entity_poly.type
_entity_poly.pdbx_seq_one_letter_code
_entity_poly.pdbx_strand_id
1 'polypeptide(L)'
;MADILDIDTLLRFYFRLNVSQKYMLELLAYKHQIVISRCTLQRKLKNIELYRKKNKTDLIQVAAFLQKQMEKSGCLHGYRWMYTKCRIEGLVVDRESVRVLLQIIDPEGV
;
A
#
# COMPACT_ATOMS: atom_id res chain seq x y z
N MET A 1 24.28 -27.32 -7.26
CA MET A 1 22.82 -27.38 -7.54
C MET A 1 22.28 -25.95 -7.55
N ALA A 2 22.78 -25.17 -8.51
CA ALA A 2 22.36 -23.82 -8.78
C ALA A 2 21.43 -23.86 -10.00
N ASP A 3 20.50 -22.90 -10.05
CA ASP A 3 19.75 -22.47 -11.24
C ASP A 3 18.52 -23.26 -11.67
N ILE A 4 17.38 -23.13 -10.97
CA ILE A 4 16.05 -22.99 -11.63
C ILE A 4 15.03 -22.19 -10.77
N LEU A 5 15.45 -21.32 -9.83
CA LEU A 5 14.52 -20.32 -9.31
C LEU A 5 14.87 -18.98 -9.95
N ASP A 6 14.09 -18.63 -10.97
CA ASP A 6 14.20 -17.34 -11.63
C ASP A 6 14.17 -16.21 -10.59
N ILE A 7 15.00 -15.19 -10.79
CA ILE A 7 15.14 -14.05 -9.86
C ILE A 7 13.76 -13.45 -9.56
N ASP A 8 12.89 -13.44 -10.56
CA ASP A 8 11.55 -12.87 -10.44
C ASP A 8 10.64 -13.71 -9.52
N THR A 9 10.83 -15.04 -9.50
CA THR A 9 10.14 -15.95 -8.57
C THR A 9 10.58 -15.72 -7.13
N LEU A 10 11.88 -15.53 -6.90
CA LEU A 10 12.44 -15.18 -5.59
C LEU A 10 11.92 -13.82 -5.10
N LEU A 11 11.89 -12.83 -5.99
CA LEU A 11 11.36 -11.51 -5.67
C LEU A 11 9.87 -11.58 -5.32
N ARG A 12 9.06 -12.36 -6.04
CA ARG A 12 7.65 -12.60 -5.68
C ARG A 12 7.52 -13.24 -4.30
N PHE A 13 8.35 -14.24 -3.99
CA PHE A 13 8.34 -14.91 -2.68
C PHE A 13 8.68 -13.95 -1.53
N TYR A 14 9.78 -13.20 -1.64
CA TYR A 14 10.18 -12.23 -0.62
C TYR A 14 9.21 -11.05 -0.53
N PHE A 15 8.57 -10.68 -1.64
CA PHE A 15 7.54 -9.66 -1.64
C PHE A 15 6.29 -10.12 -0.86
N ARG A 16 5.84 -11.38 -1.05
CA ARG A 16 4.73 -11.97 -0.28
C ARG A 16 5.01 -12.04 1.22
N LEU A 17 6.28 -12.20 1.61
CA LEU A 17 6.73 -12.15 3.01
C LEU A 17 6.84 -10.73 3.58
N ASN A 18 6.43 -9.70 2.84
CA ASN A 18 6.51 -8.29 3.25
C ASN A 18 7.93 -7.78 3.59
N VAL A 19 8.97 -8.44 3.09
CA VAL A 19 10.38 -8.13 3.41
C VAL A 19 10.84 -6.82 2.76
N SER A 20 11.38 -5.86 3.50
CA SER A 20 11.82 -4.56 2.93
C SER A 20 12.77 -4.72 1.72
N GLN A 21 12.81 -3.74 0.81
CA GLN A 21 13.70 -3.81 -0.37
C GLN A 21 15.18 -3.98 0.01
N LYS A 22 15.60 -3.41 1.15
CA LYS A 22 16.96 -3.56 1.67
C LYS A 22 17.23 -5.02 2.08
N TYR A 23 16.32 -5.61 2.84
CA TYR A 23 16.44 -7.02 3.26
C TYR A 23 16.32 -7.99 2.08
N MET A 24 15.57 -7.67 1.03
CA MET A 24 15.56 -8.48 -0.19
C MET A 24 16.95 -8.55 -0.84
N LEU A 25 17.69 -7.43 -0.89
CA LEU A 25 19.06 -7.42 -1.41
C LEU A 25 19.99 -8.30 -0.58
N GLU A 26 19.90 -8.18 0.74
CA GLU A 26 20.71 -8.97 1.68
C GLU A 26 20.41 -10.47 1.56
N LEU A 27 19.14 -10.85 1.45
CA LEU A 27 18.73 -12.25 1.26
C LEU A 27 19.17 -12.81 -0.09
N LEU A 28 19.07 -12.03 -1.17
CA LEU A 28 19.54 -12.43 -2.49
C LEU A 28 21.06 -12.65 -2.48
N ALA A 29 21.82 -11.77 -1.85
CA ALA A 29 23.27 -11.92 -1.72
C ALA A 29 23.65 -13.11 -0.84
N TYR A 30 23.02 -13.28 0.33
CA TYR A 30 23.41 -14.30 1.30
C TYR A 30 22.91 -15.71 0.96
N LYS A 31 21.64 -15.86 0.57
CA LYS A 31 21.02 -17.17 0.32
C LYS A 31 21.18 -17.66 -1.11
N HIS A 32 21.20 -16.74 -2.08
CA HIS A 32 21.23 -17.09 -3.50
C HIS A 32 22.53 -16.71 -4.19
N GLN A 33 23.47 -16.03 -3.50
CA GLN A 33 24.72 -15.50 -4.07
C GLN A 33 24.48 -14.57 -5.28
N ILE A 34 23.31 -13.93 -5.33
CA ILE A 34 22.90 -13.01 -6.39
C ILE A 34 23.11 -11.59 -5.88
N VAL A 35 24.17 -10.95 -6.37
CA VAL A 35 24.48 -9.55 -6.05
C VAL A 35 23.89 -8.64 -7.13
N ILE A 36 22.83 -7.91 -6.78
CA ILE A 36 22.21 -6.92 -7.67
C ILE A 36 22.20 -5.54 -7.03
N SER A 37 22.29 -4.51 -7.87
CA SER A 37 22.14 -3.13 -7.39
C SER A 37 20.70 -2.85 -6.95
N ARG A 38 20.52 -1.90 -6.03
CA ARG A 38 19.19 -1.40 -5.65
C ARG A 38 18.38 -0.92 -6.86
N CYS A 39 19.02 -0.27 -7.83
CA CYS A 39 18.35 0.19 -9.06
C CYS A 39 17.85 -1.00 -9.90
N THR A 40 18.65 -2.05 -10.01
CA THR A 40 18.27 -3.29 -10.73
C THR A 40 17.10 -3.99 -10.05
N LEU A 41 17.13 -4.08 -8.71
CA LEU A 41 16.02 -4.61 -7.92
C LEU A 41 14.74 -3.79 -8.16
N GLN A 42 14.82 -2.46 -8.12
CA GLN A 42 13.66 -1.60 -8.33
C GLN A 42 13.10 -1.72 -9.74
N ARG A 43 13.95 -1.79 -10.78
CA ARG A 43 13.51 -2.03 -12.16
C ARG A 43 12.82 -3.38 -12.30
N LYS A 44 13.37 -4.45 -11.71
CA LYS A 44 12.73 -5.77 -11.72
C LYS A 44 11.39 -5.77 -10.97
N LEU A 45 11.33 -5.22 -9.76
CA LEU A 45 10.08 -5.07 -9.02
C LEU A 45 9.03 -4.27 -9.80
N LYS A 46 9.46 -3.23 -10.53
CA LYS A 46 8.61 -2.43 -11.42
C LYS A 46 8.06 -3.26 -12.59
N ASN A 47 8.91 -4.05 -13.24
CA ASN A 47 8.54 -4.91 -14.36
C ASN A 47 7.63 -6.07 -13.95
N ILE A 48 7.79 -6.60 -12.73
CA ILE A 48 6.93 -7.66 -12.18
C ILE A 48 5.66 -7.06 -11.53
N GLU A 49 5.47 -5.73 -11.64
CA GLU A 49 4.35 -4.98 -11.08
C GLU A 49 4.16 -5.15 -9.55
N LEU A 50 5.22 -5.50 -8.85
CA LEU A 50 5.22 -5.71 -7.40
C LEU A 50 5.40 -4.36 -6.68
N TYR A 51 4.31 -3.59 -6.63
CA TYR A 51 4.26 -2.30 -5.94
C TYR A 51 3.64 -2.46 -4.55
N ARG A 52 4.42 -2.17 -3.50
CA ARG A 52 3.91 -2.14 -2.11
C ARG A 52 2.81 -1.10 -1.85
N LYS A 53 2.66 -0.12 -2.74
CA LYS A 53 1.77 1.05 -2.56
C LYS A 53 0.76 1.20 -3.71
N LYS A 54 0.12 0.11 -4.13
CA LYS A 54 -1.04 0.19 -5.05
C LYS A 54 -2.25 -0.66 -4.68
N ASN A 55 -2.24 -1.38 -3.55
CA ASN A 55 -3.49 -1.87 -2.97
C ASN A 55 -4.15 -0.72 -2.20
N LYS A 56 -4.44 0.38 -2.91
CA LYS A 56 -5.38 1.35 -2.37
C LYS A 56 -6.69 0.61 -2.20
N THR A 57 -7.24 0.66 -1.00
CA THR A 57 -8.60 0.16 -0.79
C THR A 57 -9.51 0.86 -1.78
N ASP A 58 -10.40 0.09 -2.39
CA ASP A 58 -11.31 0.58 -3.41
C ASP A 58 -12.03 1.84 -2.89
N LEU A 59 -12.06 2.89 -3.71
CA LEU A 59 -12.64 4.18 -3.34
C LEU A 59 -14.11 4.02 -2.92
N ILE A 60 -14.82 3.04 -3.49
CA ILE A 60 -16.19 2.71 -3.12
C ILE A 60 -16.28 2.20 -1.67
N GLN A 61 -15.37 1.30 -1.26
CA GLN A 61 -15.33 0.80 0.12
C GLN A 61 -14.98 1.91 1.11
N VAL A 62 -14.05 2.79 0.72
CA VAL A 62 -13.69 3.96 1.52
C VAL A 62 -14.89 4.90 1.66
N ALA A 63 -15.60 5.21 0.57
CA ALA A 63 -16.78 6.07 0.59
C ALA A 63 -17.90 5.49 1.49
N ALA A 64 -18.17 4.19 1.38
CA ALA A 64 -19.15 3.52 2.24
C ALA A 64 -18.76 3.57 3.72
N PHE A 65 -17.46 3.42 4.02
CA PHE A 65 -16.95 3.58 5.38
C PHE A 65 -17.14 5.02 5.89
N LEU A 66 -16.78 6.01 5.08
CA LEU A 66 -16.94 7.44 5.41
C LEU A 66 -18.41 7.78 5.71
N GLN A 67 -19.33 7.37 4.84
CA GLN A 67 -20.77 7.59 5.01
C GLN A 67 -21.28 6.98 6.32
N LYS A 68 -20.90 5.73 6.62
CA LYS A 68 -21.28 5.05 7.87
C LYS A 68 -20.72 5.73 9.12
N GLN A 69 -19.53 6.34 9.04
CA GLN A 69 -18.96 7.12 10.15
C GLN A 69 -19.71 8.44 10.35
N MET A 70 -20.14 9.09 9.27
CA MET A 70 -20.93 10.31 9.32
C MET A 70 -22.29 10.10 9.99
N GLU A 71 -23.01 9.04 9.61
CA GLU A 71 -24.32 8.69 10.18
C GLU A 71 -24.27 8.36 11.68
N LYS A 72 -23.17 7.78 12.19
CA LYS A 72 -23.08 7.34 13.58
C LYS A 72 -22.57 8.39 14.55
N SER A 73 -21.57 9.19 14.17
CA SER A 73 -20.85 10.05 15.13
C SER A 73 -20.11 11.24 14.50
N GLY A 74 -20.36 11.56 13.23
CA GLY A 74 -19.38 12.28 12.40
C GLY A 74 -19.56 13.78 12.21
N CYS A 75 -20.55 14.45 12.81
CA CYS A 75 -20.81 15.86 12.50
C CYS A 75 -19.74 16.88 12.99
N LEU A 76 -18.71 16.47 13.73
CA LEU A 76 -17.76 17.40 14.39
C LEU A 76 -16.27 17.16 14.06
N HIS A 77 -15.94 16.17 13.23
CA HIS A 77 -14.54 15.77 13.02
C HIS A 77 -14.12 15.93 11.56
N GLY A 78 -13.24 16.91 11.28
CA GLY A 78 -12.76 17.18 9.92
C GLY A 78 -11.93 16.05 9.29
N TYR A 79 -11.61 16.20 8.00
CA TYR A 79 -11.01 15.16 7.14
C TYR A 79 -9.73 14.51 7.68
N ARG A 80 -8.93 15.24 8.48
CA ARG A 80 -7.70 14.72 9.10
C ARG A 80 -7.99 13.59 10.10
N TRP A 81 -9.05 13.77 10.88
CA TRP A 81 -9.48 12.75 11.84
C TRP A 81 -10.02 11.54 11.11
N MET A 82 -10.81 11.77 10.06
CA MET A 82 -11.38 10.72 9.23
C MET A 82 -10.30 9.88 8.50
N TYR A 83 -9.22 10.51 8.02
CA TYR A 83 -8.05 9.81 7.49
C TYR A 83 -7.39 8.90 8.54
N THR A 84 -7.30 9.37 9.78
CA THR A 84 -6.72 8.58 10.88
C THR A 84 -7.61 7.37 11.20
N LYS A 85 -8.92 7.55 11.22
CA LYS A 85 -9.92 6.48 11.36
C LYS A 85 -9.82 5.43 10.26
N CYS A 86 -9.71 5.85 9.00
CA CYS A 86 -9.51 4.94 7.87
C CYS A 86 -8.27 4.05 8.10
N ARG A 87 -7.17 4.64 8.58
CA ARG A 87 -5.93 3.92 8.86
C ARG A 87 -6.02 2.98 10.06
N ILE A 88 -6.77 3.33 11.10
CA ILE A 88 -7.02 2.46 12.26
C ILE A 88 -7.81 1.22 11.84
N GLU A 89 -8.77 1.39 10.93
CA GLU A 89 -9.60 0.30 10.37
C GLU A 89 -8.87 -0.49 9.27
N GLY A 90 -7.59 -0.21 9.03
CA GLY A 90 -6.77 -0.93 8.06
C GLY A 90 -6.97 -0.51 6.61
N LEU A 91 -7.71 0.57 6.33
CA LEU A 91 -7.87 1.12 4.98
C LEU A 91 -6.59 1.85 4.55
N VAL A 92 -6.19 1.61 3.30
CA VAL A 92 -5.01 2.23 2.68
C VAL A 92 -5.49 3.28 1.69
N VAL A 93 -5.58 4.53 2.16
CA VAL A 93 -6.14 5.66 1.40
C VAL A 93 -5.20 6.86 1.48
N ASP A 94 -5.19 7.72 0.46
CA ASP A 94 -4.49 9.00 0.51
C ASP A 94 -5.34 10.06 1.22
N ARG A 95 -4.68 11.01 1.90
CA ARG A 95 -5.36 12.14 2.56
C ARG A 95 -6.22 12.95 1.58
N GLU A 96 -5.71 13.16 0.37
CA GLU A 96 -6.44 13.91 -0.65
C GLU A 96 -7.69 13.15 -1.11
N SER A 97 -7.60 11.83 -1.30
CA SER A 97 -8.77 11.02 -1.64
C SER A 97 -9.83 11.06 -0.54
N VAL A 98 -9.43 11.02 0.75
CA VAL A 98 -10.37 11.18 1.86
C VAL A 98 -11.03 12.56 1.84
N ARG A 99 -10.27 13.63 1.59
CA ARG A 99 -10.80 15.00 1.49
C ARG A 99 -11.81 15.15 0.36
N VAL A 100 -11.46 14.71 -0.85
CA VAL A 100 -12.34 14.78 -2.01
C VAL A 100 -13.61 13.96 -1.78
N LEU A 101 -13.49 12.75 -1.23
CA LEU A 101 -14.65 11.92 -0.90
C LEU A 101 -15.54 12.57 0.15
N LEU A 102 -14.96 13.17 1.20
CA LEU A 102 -15.72 13.91 2.20
C LEU A 102 -16.44 15.11 1.61
N GLN A 103 -15.79 15.88 0.73
CA GLN A 103 -16.42 17.02 0.06
C GLN A 103 -17.59 16.61 -0.84
N ILE A 104 -17.53 15.41 -1.43
CA ILE A 104 -18.64 14.84 -2.22
C ILE A 104 -19.80 14.41 -1.32
N ILE A 105 -19.50 13.85 -0.15
CA ILE A 105 -20.52 13.33 0.79
C ILE A 105 -21.15 14.46 1.61
N ASP A 106 -20.37 15.46 2.00
CA ASP A 106 -20.81 16.64 2.76
C ASP A 106 -20.09 17.90 2.26
N PRO A 107 -20.73 18.64 1.35
CA PRO A 107 -20.15 19.85 0.77
C PRO A 107 -20.17 21.06 1.73
N GLU A 108 -20.93 21.01 2.83
CA GLU A 108 -21.01 22.13 3.80
C GLU A 108 -20.08 21.96 5.02
N GLY A 109 -19.64 20.74 5.32
CA GLY A 109 -18.81 20.41 6.48
C GLY A 109 -17.28 20.54 6.31
N VAL A 110 -16.78 21.16 5.22
CA VAL A 110 -15.35 21.29 4.90
C VAL A 110 -14.90 22.74 4.75
#